data_AF-A0A3M2LQ27-F1
#
_entry.id   AF-A0A3M2LQ27-F1
#
_cell.length_a   1.000
_cell.length_b   1.000
_cell.length_c   1.000
_cell.angle_alpha   90.00
_cell.angle_beta   90.00
_cell.angle_gamma   90.00
#
_symmetry.space_group_name_H-M   'P 1'
#
loop_
_entity.id
_entity.type
_entity.pdbx_description
1 polymer ?
#
loop_
_entity_poly.entity_id
_entity_poly.type
_entity_poly.pdbx_seq_one_letter_code
_entity_poly.pdbx_strand_id
1 'polypeptide(L)' 'MVFATRAKALRAVMRYIEGFYNRRRLHSANGYRTPWEVHTEYLDRQQAA' A
#
# COMPACT_ATOMS: atom_id res chain seq x y z
N MET A 1 6.04 6.49 19.59
CA MET A 1 5.82 7.79 18.91
C MET A 1 4.44 8.28 19.28
N VAL A 2 4.32 9.47 19.88
CA VAL A 2 3.02 10.07 20.23
C VAL A 2 2.72 11.21 19.27
N PHE A 3 1.54 11.24 18.66
CA PHE A 3 1.13 12.33 17.78
C PHE A 3 0.32 13.37 18.55
N ALA A 4 0.76 14.62 18.49
CA ALA A 4 0.08 15.73 19.17
C ALA A 4 -1.35 16.01 18.65
N THR A 5 -1.67 15.59 17.42
CA THR A 5 -3.00 15.74 16.85
C THR A 5 -3.38 14.56 15.98
N ARG A 6 -4.70 14.31 15.84
CA ARG A 6 -5.25 13.32 14.91
C ARG A 6 -4.78 13.56 13.47
N ALA A 7 -4.69 14.81 13.04
CA ALA A 7 -4.21 15.16 11.70
C ALA A 7 -2.74 14.74 11.47
N LYS A 8 -1.87 14.88 12.48
CA LYS A 8 -0.48 14.41 12.39
C LYS A 8 -0.41 12.87 12.30
N ALA A 9 -1.24 12.18 13.08
CA ALA A 9 -1.34 10.72 13.03
C ALA A 9 -1.80 10.23 11.65
N LEU A 10 -2.88 10.83 11.10
CA LEU A 10 -3.40 10.48 9.78
C LEU A 10 -2.35 10.66 8.68
N ARG A 11 -1.60 11.78 8.69
CA ARG A 11 -0.52 11.98 7.71
C ARG A 11 0.59 10.92 7.84
N ALA A 12 0.93 10.50 9.05
CA ALA A 12 1.92 9.45 9.24
C ALA A 12 1.41 8.09 8.72
N VAL A 13 0.15 7.75 9.00
CA VAL A 13 -0.50 6.55 8.49
C VAL A 13 -0.55 6.56 6.96
N MET A 14 -0.99 7.66 6.34
CA MET A 14 -1.02 7.77 4.88
C MET A 14 0.36 7.61 4.26
N ARG A 15 1.40 8.27 4.82
CA ARG A 15 2.78 8.08 4.33
C ARG A 15 3.24 6.63 4.45
N TYR A 16 2.89 5.96 5.54
CA TYR A 16 3.22 4.55 5.72
C TYR A 16 2.50 3.67 4.69
N ILE A 17 1.19 3.84 4.51
CA ILE A 17 0.38 3.05 3.58
C ILE A 17 0.84 3.27 2.14
N GLU A 18 0.86 4.51 1.68
CA GLU A 18 1.13 4.84 0.27
C GLU A 18 2.61 4.76 -0.10
N GLY A 19 3.49 5.20 0.82
CA GLY A 19 4.92 5.28 0.52
C GLY A 19 5.66 3.96 0.74
N PHE A 20 5.28 3.21 1.77
CA PHE A 20 6.00 2.00 2.16
C PHE A 20 5.17 0.73 1.96
N TYR A 21 4.00 0.63 2.59
CA TYR A 21 3.25 -0.61 2.63
C TYR A 21 2.82 -1.07 1.23
N ASN A 22 2.09 -0.23 0.51
CA ASN A 22 1.58 -0.58 -0.82
C ASN A 22 2.71 -0.73 -1.84
N ARG A 23 3.73 0.13 -1.78
CA ARG A 23 4.78 0.23 -2.82
C ARG A 23 6.04 -0.59 -2.60
N ARG A 24 6.34 -1.01 -1.37
CA ARG A 24 7.66 -1.60 -1.02
C ARG A 24 7.57 -2.85 -0.17
N ARG A 25 6.52 -3.04 0.63
CA ARG A 25 6.41 -4.22 1.49
C ARG A 25 6.07 -5.43 0.64
N LEU A 26 6.89 -6.48 0.75
CA LEU A 26 6.60 -7.77 0.13
C LEU A 26 5.73 -8.62 1.06
N HIS A 27 4.78 -9.35 0.48
CA HIS A 27 3.85 -10.20 1.23
C HIS A 27 3.96 -11.65 0.75
N SER A 28 4.19 -12.60 1.65
CA SER A 28 4.22 -14.03 1.32
C SER A 28 2.90 -14.51 0.70
N ALA A 29 1.77 -14.00 1.20
CA ALA A 29 0.44 -14.26 0.62
C ALA A 29 0.30 -13.78 -0.83
N ASN A 30 1.10 -12.81 -1.25
CA ASN A 30 1.13 -12.27 -2.62
C ASN A 30 2.27 -12.88 -3.45
N GLY A 31 2.86 -14.00 -3.02
CA GLY A 31 4.03 -14.57 -3.69
C GLY A 31 5.27 -13.67 -3.63
N TYR A 32 5.45 -12.97 -2.51
CA TYR A 32 6.52 -11.99 -2.30
C TYR A 32 6.49 -10.80 -3.28
N ARG A 33 5.29 -10.41 -3.71
CA ARG A 33 5.05 -9.15 -4.44
C ARG A 33 4.45 -8.09 -3.53
N THR A 34 4.55 -6.84 -3.96
CA THR A 34 3.94 -5.70 -3.27
C THR A 34 2.42 -5.68 -3.49
N PRO A 35 1.64 -5.12 -2.55
CA PRO A 35 0.21 -4.93 -2.75
C PRO A 35 -0.12 -4.13 -4.02
N TRP A 36 0.70 -3.13 -4.35
CA TRP A 36 0.51 -2.31 -5.54
C TRP A 36 0.64 -3.14 -6.83
N GLU A 37 1.67 -3.99 -6.95
CA GLU A 37 1.86 -4.83 -8.14
C GLU A 37 0.69 -5.79 -8.36
N VAL A 38 0.19 -6.40 -7.29
CA VAL A 38 -0.96 -7.33 -7.38
C VAL A 38 -2.23 -6.58 -7.79
N HIS A 39 -2.45 -5.39 -7.23
CA HIS A 39 -3.62 -4.58 -7.58
C HIS A 39 -3.57 -4.07 -9.02
N THR A 40 -2.41 -3.57 -9.47
CA THR A 40 -2.22 -3.12 -10.86
C THR A 40 -2.49 -4.26 -11.83
N GLU A 41 -1.92 -5.45 -11.60
CA GLU A 41 -2.16 -6.61 -12.46
C GLU A 41 -3.64 -7.02 -12.49
N TYR A 42 -4.34 -6.94 -11.36
CA TYR A 42 -5.77 -7.18 -11.31
C TYR A 42 -6.54 -6.19 -12.20
N LEU A 43 -6.23 -4.90 -12.13
CA LEU A 43 -6.88 -3.86 -12.95
C LEU A 43 -6.58 -4.05 -14.44
N ASP A 44 -5.34 -4.38 -14.80
CA ASP A 44 -4.94 -4.63 -16.19
C ASP A 44 -5.72 -5.81 -16.79
N ARG A 45 -5.88 -6.89 -16.03
CA ARG A 45 -6.70 -8.05 -16.44
C ARG A 45 -8.17 -7.69 -16.60
N GLN A 46 -8.71 -6.81 -15.76
CA GLN A 46 -10.10 -6.36 -15.91
C GLN A 46 -10.31 -5.46 -17.12
N GLN A 47 -9.31 -4.65 -17.50
CA GLN A 47 -9.39 -3.79 -18.69
C GLN A 47 -9.23 -4.56 -20.00
N ALA A 48 -8.54 -5.69 -19.98
CA ALA A 48 -8.31 -6.54 -21.14
C ALA A 48 -9.45 -7.53 -21.45
N ALA A 49 -10.50 -7.56 -20.62
CA ALA A 49 -11.67 -8.45 -20.74
C ALA A 49 -12.89 -7.68 -21.26
#